data_AF-A0A521VY84-F1
#
_entry.id   AF-A0A521VY84-F1
#
_cell.length_a   1.000
_cell.length_b   1.000
_cell.length_c   1.000
_cell.angle_alpha   90.00
_cell.angle_beta   90.00
_cell.angle_gamma   90.00
#
_symmetry.space_group_name_H-M   'P 1'
#
loop_
_entity.id
_entity.type
_entity.pdbx_description
1 polymer ?
#
loop_
_entity_poly.entity_id
_entity_poly.type
_entity_poly.pdbx_seq_one_letter_code
_entity_poly.pdbx_strand_id
1 'polypeptide(L)' 'MRASPLIRLLAVNLAGGLLLAVLALGGLLLINPYDIRGLLFADHASWLTVSLLLFGFVVTLGSFVMATAIMSIGRDE' A
#
# COMPACT_ATOMS: atom_id res chain seq x y z
N MET A 1 -13.78 1.67 -24.83
CA MET A 1 -13.47 0.88 -23.62
C MET A 1 -14.60 1.07 -22.62
N ARG A 2 -15.58 0.17 -22.56
CA ARG A 2 -16.58 0.19 -21.47
C ARG A 2 -15.84 -0.31 -20.22
N ALA A 3 -15.48 0.60 -19.32
CA ALA A 3 -14.83 0.24 -18.07
C ALA A 3 -15.76 -0.74 -17.32
N SER A 4 -15.38 -2.01 -17.26
CA SER A 4 -16.14 -3.02 -16.53
C SER A 4 -16.29 -2.57 -15.07
N PRO A 5 -17.46 -2.74 -14.44
CA PRO A 5 -17.71 -2.33 -13.05
C PRO A 5 -16.65 -2.88 -12.07
N LEU A 6 -16.03 -4.01 -12.43
CA LEU A 6 -14.91 -4.64 -11.74
C LEU A 6 -13.63 -3.77 -11.65
N ILE A 7 -13.27 -3.03 -12.72
CA ILE A 7 -12.09 -2.15 -12.71
C ILE A 7 -12.30 -0.99 -11.74
N ARG A 8 -13.54 -0.50 -11.62
CA ARG A 8 -13.88 0.58 -10.68
C ARG A 8 -13.81 0.09 -9.23
N LEU A 9 -14.30 -1.11 -8.95
CA LEU A 9 -14.17 -1.77 -7.65
C LEU A 9 -12.70 -2.04 -7.27
N LEU A 10 -11.90 -2.50 -8.23
CA LEU A 10 -10.47 -2.72 -8.03
C LEU A 10 -9.73 -1.41 -7.76
N ALA A 11 -10.01 -0.35 -8.51
CA ALA A 11 -9.37 0.95 -8.35
C ALA A 11 -9.67 1.59 -6.98
N VAL A 12 -10.91 1.50 -6.49
CA VAL A 12 -11.29 2.04 -5.18
C VAL A 12 -10.64 1.26 -4.04
N ASN A 13 -10.63 -0.07 -4.11
CA ASN A 13 -9.99 -0.90 -3.08
C ASN A 13 -8.45 -0.76 -3.10
N LEU A 14 -7.86 -0.62 -4.29
CA LEU A 14 -6.43 -0.34 -4.44
C LEU A 14 -6.07 1.05 -3.91
N ALA A 15 -6.95 2.06 -4.07
CA ALA A 15 -6.76 3.37 -3.46
C ALA A 15 -6.77 3.30 -1.92
N GLY A 16 -7.62 2.46 -1.32
CA GLY A 16 -7.60 2.19 0.12
C GLY A 16 -6.29 1.54 0.57
N GLY A 17 -5.82 0.52 -0.15
CA GLY A 17 -4.53 -0.11 0.09
C GLY A 17 -3.34 0.85 -0.05
N LEU A 18 -3.39 1.75 -1.04
CA LEU A 18 -2.37 2.77 -1.25
C LEU A 18 -2.34 3.80 -0.11
N LEU A 19 -3.50 4.26 0.36
CA LEU A 19 -3.58 5.16 1.52
C LEU A 19 -2.99 4.52 2.76
N LEU A 20 -3.33 3.26 3.04
CA LEU A 20 -2.76 2.51 4.17
C LEU A 20 -1.24 2.32 4.01
N ALA A 21 -0.75 2.07 2.80
CA ALA A 21 0.68 1.93 2.53
C ALA A 21 1.45 3.23 2.76
N VAL A 22 0.90 4.37 2.32
CA VAL A 22 1.50 5.69 2.59
C VAL A 22 1.49 6.00 4.08
N LEU A 23 0.39 5.72 4.78
CA LEU A 23 0.31 5.88 6.24
C LEU A 23 1.31 4.98 6.97
N ALA A 24 1.46 3.72 6.55
CA ALA A 24 2.41 2.79 7.14
C ALA A 24 3.86 3.24 6.92
N LEU A 25 4.22 3.66 5.69
CA LEU A 25 5.54 4.19 5.38
C LEU A 25 5.82 5.49 6.16
N GLY A 26 4.87 6.41 6.20
CA GLY A 26 4.98 7.64 6.97
C GLY A 26 5.13 7.39 8.47
N GLY A 27 4.33 6.47 9.02
CA GLY A 27 4.42 6.04 10.42
C GLY A 27 5.76 5.40 10.75
N LEU A 28 6.28 4.53 9.87
CA LEU A 28 7.60 3.92 10.00
C LEU A 28 8.71 4.98 10.04
N LEU A 29 8.65 5.97 9.15
CA LEU A 29 9.63 7.07 9.10
C LEU A 29 9.50 8.04 10.28
N LEU A 30 8.30 8.24 10.82
CA LEU A 30 8.04 9.12 11.97
C LEU A 30 8.49 8.47 13.28
N ILE A 31 8.16 7.20 13.48
CA ILE A 31 8.56 6.42 14.67
C ILE A 31 10.06 6.13 14.64
N ASN A 32 10.64 6.01 13.44
CA ASN A 32 12.05 5.69 13.21
C ASN A 32 12.55 4.51 14.08
N PRO A 33 11.86 3.35 14.06
CA PRO A 33 12.27 2.24 14.90
C PRO A 33 13.66 1.80 14.46
N TYR A 34 14.59 1.59 15.41
CA TYR A 34 15.96 1.16 15.15
C TYR A 34 16.76 2.02 14.16
N ASP A 35 16.43 3.32 14.07
CA ASP A 35 17.07 4.25 13.14
C ASP A 35 16.96 3.86 11.65
N ILE A 36 15.87 3.19 11.27
CA ILE A 36 15.58 2.81 9.87
C ILE A 36 15.59 4.01 8.93
N ARG A 37 15.23 5.21 9.40
CA ARG A 37 15.36 6.46 8.63
C ARG A 37 16.82 6.71 8.26
N GLY A 38 17.73 6.60 9.22
CA GLY A 38 19.17 6.71 8.97
C GLY A 38 19.64 5.70 7.94
N LEU A 39 19.18 4.45 8.04
CA LEU A 39 19.52 3.38 7.09
C LEU A 39 18.93 3.60 5.69
N LEU A 40 17.69 4.10 5.58
CA LEU A 40 17.05 4.39 4.29
C LEU A 40 17.71 5.56 3.55
N PHE A 41 18.23 6.53 4.28
CA PHE A 41 18.85 7.74 3.71
C PHE A 41 20.38 7.71 3.68
N ALA A 42 21.02 6.69 4.23
CA ALA A 42 22.48 6.52 4.19
C ALA A 42 23.00 6.15 2.79
N ASP A 43 22.14 5.62 1.91
CA ASP A 43 22.54 5.18 0.57
C ASP A 43 22.30 6.27 -0.50
N HIS A 44 23.18 6.31 -1.50
CA HIS A 44 23.09 7.24 -2.63
C HIS A 44 21.82 7.04 -3.46
N ALA A 45 21.26 5.83 -3.43
CA ALA A 45 20.00 5.44 -4.06
C ALA A 45 18.81 5.43 -3.08
N SER A 46 18.83 6.27 -2.03
CA SER A 46 17.75 6.39 -1.04
C SER A 46 16.33 6.47 -1.64
N TRP A 47 16.18 7.15 -2.78
CA TRP A 47 14.90 7.21 -3.51
C TRP A 47 14.41 5.83 -3.98
N LEU A 48 15.32 4.96 -4.44
CA LEU A 48 14.98 3.61 -4.90
C LEU A 48 14.54 2.74 -3.72
N THR A 49 15.22 2.85 -2.57
CA THR A 49 14.87 2.12 -1.34
C THR A 49 13.50 2.53 -0.82
N VAL A 50 13.19 3.84 -0.77
CA VAL A 50 11.86 4.34 -0.40
C VAL A 50 10.79 3.82 -1.36
N SER A 51 11.08 3.86 -2.67
CA SER A 51 10.13 3.42 -3.71
C SER A 51 9.84 1.92 -3.64
N LEU A 52 10.87 1.09 -3.45
CA LEU A 52 10.73 -0.36 -3.29
C LEU A 52 9.96 -0.72 -2.02
N LEU A 53 10.23 -0.02 -0.92
CA LEU A 53 9.51 -0.22 0.34
C LEU A 53 8.04 0.18 0.23
N LEU A 54 7.75 1.34 -0.37
CA LEU A 54 6.38 1.78 -0.64
C LEU A 54 5.67 0.77 -1.56
N PHE A 55 6.33 0.33 -2.62
CA PHE A 55 5.77 -0.65 -3.55
C PHE A 55 5.43 -1.96 -2.84
N GLY A 56 6.33 -2.47 -2.00
CA GLY A 56 6.06 -3.64 -1.16
C GLY A 56 4.81 -3.46 -0.28
N PHE A 57 4.70 -2.33 0.42
CA PHE A 57 3.51 -2.03 1.23
C PHE A 57 2.23 -1.94 0.40
N VAL A 58 2.28 -1.31 -0.78
CA VAL A 58 1.13 -1.21 -1.68
C VAL A 58 0.68 -2.59 -2.13
N VAL A 59 1.61 -3.48 -2.49
CA VAL A 59 1.29 -4.86 -2.89
C VAL A 59 0.67 -5.63 -1.72
N THR A 60 1.27 -5.57 -0.53
CA THR A 60 0.77 -6.29 0.66
C THR A 60 -0.59 -5.78 1.13
N LEU A 61 -0.71 -4.47 1.37
CA LEU A 61 -1.93 -3.87 1.91
C LEU A 61 -3.02 -3.77 0.85
N GLY A 62 -2.67 -3.53 -0.42
CA GLY A 62 -3.60 -3.59 -1.54
C GLY A 62 -4.22 -4.98 -1.69
N SER A 63 -3.42 -6.05 -1.56
CA SER A 63 -3.92 -7.43 -1.59
C SER A 63 -4.84 -7.72 -0.41
N PHE A 64 -4.54 -7.20 0.79
CA PHE A 64 -5.39 -7.35 1.97
C PHE A 64 -6.75 -6.64 1.82
N VAL A 65 -6.75 -5.39 1.34
CA VAL A 65 -8.00 -4.64 1.09
C VAL A 65 -8.82 -5.31 0.00
N MET A 66 -8.18 -5.81 -1.06
CA MET A 66 -8.88 -6.55 -2.12
C MET A 66 -9.48 -7.87 -1.61
N ALA A 67 -8.73 -8.65 -0.81
CA ALA A 67 -9.22 -9.89 -0.22
C ALA A 67 -10.42 -9.66 0.72
N THR A 68 -10.36 -8.63 1.56
CA THR A 68 -11.45 -8.26 2.46
C THR A 68 -12.70 -7.78 1.70
N ALA A 69 -12.53 -7.05 0.60
CA ALA A 69 -13.64 -6.65 -0.27
C ALA A 69 -14.35 -7.85 -0.90
N ILE A 70 -13.59 -8.83 -1.43
CA ILE A 70 -14.15 -10.08 -1.98
C ILE A 70 -14.93 -10.84 -0.91
N MET A 71 -14.39 -10.95 0.31
CA MET A 71 -15.06 -11.60 1.45
C MET A 71 -16.28 -10.83 1.97
N SER A 72 -16.40 -9.54 1.66
CA SER A 72 -17.60 -8.74 2.00
C SER A 72 -18.71 -8.90 0.96
N ILE A 73 -18.37 -9.09 -0.32
CA ILE A 73 -19.34 -9.30 -1.40
C ILE A 73 -20.26 -10.50 -1.09
N GLY A 74 -19.70 -11.60 -0.55
CA GLY A 74 -20.47 -12.79 -0.20
C GLY A 74 -21.25 -12.71 1.11
N ARG A 75 -21.28 -11.53 1.77
CA ARG A 75 -22.07 -11.27 2.99
C ARG A 75 -23.26 -10.34 2.75
N ASP A 76 -23.30 -9.65 1.62
CA ASP A 76 -24.39 -8.74 1.23
C ASP A 76 -25.44 -9.42 0.33
N GLU A 77 -25.28 -10.72 0.06
CA GLU A 77 -26.26 -11.65 -0.54
C GLU A 77 -26.70 -12.70 0.48
#